data_AF-A0A1V5KWJ1-F1
#
_entry.id   AF-A0A1V5KWJ1-F1
#
_cell.length_a   1.000
_cell.length_b   1.000
_cell.length_c   1.000
_cell.angle_alpha   90.00
_cell.angle_beta   90.00
_cell.angle_gamma   90.00
#
_symmetry.space_group_name_H-M   'P 1'
#
loop_
_entity.id
_entity.type
_entity.pdbx_description
1 polymer ?
#
loop_
_entity_poly.entity_id
_entity_poly.type
_entity_poly.pdbx_seq_one_letter_code
_entity_poly.pdbx_strand_id
1 'polypeptide(L)'
;MAYDFGDTSHLTPLLRMHTLGSTFVPPGIHAGGLRYHGMGPLVSHLVHLGQIEAMSVHQLEAFRSGMTFAQAEGIVPAPESNHAISAVIREAEVCKQSGESKAILFNLSGHGLLDMPSYQAYLTGKLQDYDYPSEEIAMALAGLPSVNG
;
A
#
# COMPACT_ATOMS: atom_id res chain seq x y z
N MET A 1 -6.43 -15.40 2.36
CA MET A 1 -5.06 -15.91 2.64
C MET A 1 -4.85 -17.21 1.90
N ALA A 2 -3.64 -17.42 1.38
CA ALA A 2 -3.20 -18.66 0.75
C ALA A 2 -1.71 -18.88 1.02
N TYR A 3 -1.17 -20.05 0.67
CA TYR A 3 0.27 -20.26 0.60
C TYR A 3 0.77 -19.82 -0.77
N ASP A 4 1.85 -19.07 -0.79
CA ASP A 4 2.45 -18.52 -2.00
C ASP A 4 3.95 -18.31 -1.82
N PHE A 5 4.68 -18.12 -2.91
CA PHE A 5 6.08 -17.73 -2.85
C PHE A 5 6.21 -16.29 -2.35
N GLY A 6 7.18 -16.07 -1.46
CA GLY A 6 7.54 -14.74 -0.96
C GLY A 6 8.30 -13.89 -1.97
N ASP A 7 8.65 -14.43 -3.14
CA ASP A 7 9.35 -13.74 -4.20
C ASP A 7 8.86 -14.20 -5.57
N THR A 8 9.04 -13.37 -6.59
CA THR A 8 8.62 -13.66 -7.97
C THR A 8 9.50 -14.71 -8.66
N SER A 9 10.69 -15.02 -8.11
CA SER A 9 11.62 -16.02 -8.65
C SER A 9 11.40 -17.41 -8.05
N HIS A 10 10.46 -17.54 -7.11
CA HIS A 10 10.09 -18.80 -6.43
C HIS A 10 11.27 -19.46 -5.69
N LEU A 11 12.18 -18.67 -5.12
CA LEU A 11 13.34 -19.16 -4.37
C LEU A 11 13.06 -19.29 -2.86
N THR A 12 12.09 -18.54 -2.36
CA THR A 12 11.66 -18.60 -0.96
C THR A 12 10.78 -19.83 -0.70
N PRO A 13 10.69 -20.30 0.55
CA PRO A 13 9.65 -21.25 0.95
C PRO A 13 8.25 -20.67 0.74
N LEU A 14 7.25 -21.54 0.70
CA LEU A 14 5.85 -21.10 0.70
C LEU A 14 5.49 -20.44 2.03
N LEU A 15 4.92 -19.24 1.94
CA LEU A 15 4.49 -18.44 3.07
C LEU A 15 2.97 -18.32 3.06
N ARG A 16 2.32 -18.50 4.23
CA ARG A 16 0.88 -18.28 4.37
C ARG A 16 0.60 -16.79 4.55
N MET A 17 0.05 -16.13 3.53
CA MET A 17 -0.17 -14.69 3.52
C MET A 17 -1.42 -14.27 2.74
N HIS A 18 -1.83 -13.00 2.88
CA HIS A 18 -2.62 -12.34 1.86
C HIS A 18 -1.71 -12.07 0.66
N THR A 19 -2.17 -12.43 -0.53
CA THR A 19 -1.38 -12.38 -1.75
C THR A 19 -2.29 -12.09 -2.94
N LEU A 20 -1.75 -11.40 -3.94
CA LEU A 20 -2.30 -11.26 -5.29
C LEU A 20 -1.74 -12.31 -6.26
N GLY A 21 -0.88 -13.22 -5.78
CA GLY A 21 -0.13 -14.20 -6.56
C GLY A 21 1.29 -13.72 -6.89
N SER A 22 2.30 -14.59 -6.76
CA SER A 22 3.71 -14.26 -7.05
C SER A 22 3.98 -13.86 -8.51
N THR A 23 3.04 -14.14 -9.41
CA THR A 23 3.09 -13.73 -10.82
C THR A 23 2.39 -12.39 -11.09
N PHE A 24 1.84 -11.73 -10.06
CA PHE A 24 1.21 -10.43 -10.19
C PHE A 24 2.23 -9.36 -10.64
N VAL A 25 1.84 -8.54 -11.61
CA VAL A 25 2.66 -7.44 -12.11
C VAL A 25 1.87 -6.13 -11.97
N PRO A 26 2.33 -5.17 -11.17
CA PRO A 26 1.63 -3.90 -11.02
C PRO A 26 1.66 -3.10 -12.32
N PRO A 27 0.66 -2.22 -12.57
CA PRO A 27 0.61 -1.38 -13.75
C PRO A 27 1.85 -0.47 -13.87
N GLY A 28 2.37 -0.28 -15.08
CA GLY A 28 3.56 0.56 -15.32
C GLY A 28 3.37 2.05 -14.98
N ILE A 29 2.12 2.50 -14.85
CA ILE A 29 1.73 3.85 -14.42
C ILE A 29 1.69 4.04 -12.89
N HIS A 30 1.99 2.99 -12.12
CA HIS A 30 1.96 3.03 -10.67
C HIS A 30 3.25 3.64 -10.11
N ALA A 31 3.12 4.80 -9.48
CA ALA A 31 4.24 5.54 -8.87
C ALA A 31 4.20 5.56 -7.33
N GLY A 32 3.23 4.88 -6.72
CA GLY A 32 3.03 4.81 -5.26
C GLY A 32 3.97 3.86 -4.51
N GLY A 33 4.83 3.12 -5.21
CA GLY A 33 5.91 2.31 -4.61
C GLY A 33 5.50 0.96 -4.02
N LEU A 34 4.28 0.82 -3.48
CA LEU A 34 3.76 -0.41 -2.85
C LEU A 34 3.37 -1.49 -3.87
N ARG A 35 4.39 -2.09 -4.50
CA ARG A 35 4.26 -2.99 -5.66
C ARG A 35 4.33 -4.48 -5.35
N TYR A 36 4.73 -4.83 -4.14
CA TYR A 36 4.89 -6.23 -3.73
C TYR A 36 3.53 -6.94 -3.68
N HIS A 37 3.47 -8.18 -4.16
CA HIS A 37 2.22 -8.93 -4.35
C HIS A 37 1.60 -9.45 -3.06
N GLY A 38 2.40 -9.54 -1.98
CA GLY A 38 2.01 -10.15 -0.72
C GLY A 38 2.00 -9.18 0.46
N MET A 39 1.43 -9.64 1.56
CA MET A 39 1.54 -8.98 2.87
C MET A 39 2.23 -9.91 3.85
N GLY A 40 3.23 -9.42 4.60
CA GLY A 40 4.04 -10.26 5.49
C GLY A 40 3.20 -11.23 6.37
N PRO A 41 3.63 -12.50 6.57
CA PRO A 41 2.79 -13.54 7.20
C PRO A 41 2.23 -13.16 8.57
N LEU A 42 3.04 -12.49 9.41
CA LEU A 42 2.60 -12.01 10.72
C LEU A 42 1.49 -10.95 10.61
N VAL A 43 1.67 -9.95 9.74
CA VAL A 43 0.66 -8.91 9.49
C VAL A 43 -0.61 -9.53 8.91
N SER A 44 -0.46 -10.46 7.96
CA SER A 44 -1.57 -11.24 7.41
C SER A 44 -2.35 -12.00 8.48
N HIS A 45 -1.65 -12.59 9.44
CA HIS A 45 -2.28 -13.30 10.53
C HIS A 45 -3.02 -12.35 11.50
N LEU A 46 -2.42 -11.20 11.84
CA LEU A 46 -3.07 -10.19 12.68
C LEU A 46 -4.36 -9.65 12.04
N VAL A 47 -4.36 -9.38 10.73
CA VAL A 47 -5.57 -9.00 9.97
C VAL A 47 -6.60 -10.13 10.02
N HIS A 48 -6.18 -11.38 9.80
CA HIS A 48 -7.10 -12.53 9.83
C HIS A 48 -7.75 -12.74 11.20
N LEU A 49 -7.03 -12.47 12.29
CA LEU A 49 -7.56 -12.52 13.66
C LEU A 49 -8.41 -11.29 14.02
N GLY A 50 -8.52 -10.29 13.14
CA GLY A 50 -9.23 -9.04 13.42
C GLY A 50 -8.54 -8.14 14.45
N GLN A 51 -7.23 -8.30 14.65
CA GLN A 51 -6.45 -7.50 15.61
C GLN A 51 -5.96 -6.17 15.03
N ILE A 52 -5.87 -6.08 13.70
CA ILE A 52 -5.56 -4.86 12.95
C ILE A 52 -6.45 -4.78 11.72
N GLU A 53 -6.68 -3.56 11.24
CA GLU A 53 -7.45 -3.28 10.04
C GLU A 53 -6.51 -3.02 8.84
N ALA A 54 -6.98 -3.34 7.64
CA ALA A 54 -6.27 -3.07 6.40
C ALA A 54 -7.04 -2.02 5.58
N MET A 55 -6.29 -1.07 5.00
CA MET A 55 -6.84 -0.01 4.16
C MET A 55 -6.04 0.06 2.86
N SER A 56 -6.73 0.26 1.75
CA SER A 56 -6.13 0.63 0.47
C SER A 56 -6.37 2.12 0.19
N VAL A 57 -5.32 2.81 -0.27
CA VAL A 57 -5.38 4.22 -0.67
C VAL A 57 -4.91 4.31 -2.12
N HIS A 58 -5.66 5.04 -2.94
CA HIS A 58 -5.28 5.26 -4.32
C HIS A 58 -4.11 6.24 -4.43
N GLN A 59 -3.30 6.12 -5.49
CA GLN A 59 -2.06 6.91 -5.59
C GLN A 59 -2.33 8.41 -5.66
N LEU A 60 -3.38 8.87 -6.36
CA LEU A 60 -3.70 10.30 -6.41
C LEU A 60 -4.02 10.87 -5.03
N GLU A 61 -4.78 10.11 -4.22
CA GLU A 61 -5.06 10.48 -2.84
C GLU A 61 -3.78 10.49 -2.00
N ALA A 62 -2.96 9.46 -2.10
CA ALA A 62 -1.69 9.37 -1.39
C ALA A 62 -0.81 10.60 -1.69
N PHE A 63 -0.56 10.90 -2.97
CA PHE A 63 0.26 12.07 -3.35
C PHE A 63 -0.33 13.39 -2.87
N ARG A 64 -1.66 13.56 -2.93
CA ARG A 64 -2.32 14.75 -2.37
C ARG A 64 -2.04 14.90 -0.88
N SER A 65 -2.20 13.82 -0.11
CA SER A 65 -1.89 13.79 1.33
C SER A 65 -0.41 14.06 1.61
N GLY A 66 0.49 13.50 0.80
CA GLY A 66 1.93 13.76 0.88
C GLY A 66 2.29 15.23 0.66
N MET A 67 1.66 15.88 -0.33
CA MET A 67 1.83 17.31 -0.59
C MET A 67 1.34 18.16 0.59
N THR A 68 0.18 17.83 1.16
CA THR A 68 -0.34 18.50 2.36
C THR A 68 0.64 18.38 3.53
N PHE A 69 1.15 17.18 3.79
CA PHE A 69 2.12 16.93 4.85
C PHE A 69 3.43 17.70 4.62
N ALA A 70 3.96 17.69 3.40
CA ALA A 70 5.19 18.40 3.07
C ALA A 70 5.05 19.93 3.22
N GLN A 71 3.89 20.49 2.87
CA GLN A 71 3.60 21.91 3.04
C GLN A 71 3.44 22.31 4.51
N ALA A 72 2.88 21.42 5.34
CA ALA A 72 2.66 21.67 6.76
C ALA A 72 3.92 21.45 7.61
N GLU A 73 4.65 20.36 7.36
CA GLU A 73 5.73 19.85 8.23
C GLU A 73 7.14 20.08 7.64
N GLY A 74 7.24 20.50 6.39
CA GLY A 74 8.52 20.78 5.72
C GLY A 74 9.34 19.55 5.30
N ILE A 75 8.80 18.34 5.47
CA ILE A 75 9.44 17.08 5.06
C ILE A 75 8.74 16.57 3.81
N VAL A 76 9.48 16.27 2.74
CA VAL A 76 8.92 15.57 1.57
C VAL A 76 8.92 14.06 1.87
N PRO A 77 7.75 13.42 2.10
CA PRO A 77 7.66 11.99 2.40
C PRO A 77 7.89 11.12 1.15
N ALA A 78 8.30 9.87 1.35
CA ALA A 78 8.34 8.88 0.27
C ALA A 78 6.91 8.57 -0.25
N PRO A 79 6.72 8.23 -1.54
CA PRO A 79 5.42 7.82 -2.08
C PRO A 79 4.74 6.68 -1.31
N GLU A 80 5.51 5.75 -0.74
CA GLU A 80 5.00 4.68 0.12
C GLU A 80 4.41 5.26 1.42
N SER A 81 5.16 6.14 2.08
CA SER A 81 4.75 6.81 3.33
C SER A 81 3.47 7.64 3.16
N ASN A 82 3.22 8.16 1.95
CA ASN A 82 2.02 8.93 1.64
C ASN A 82 0.70 8.17 1.90
N HIS A 83 0.72 6.84 1.76
CA HIS A 83 -0.47 6.01 2.05
C HIS A 83 -0.82 6.05 3.54
N ALA A 84 0.19 5.99 4.42
CA ALA A 84 0.00 6.11 5.86
C ALA A 84 -0.44 7.53 6.25
N ILE A 85 0.17 8.56 5.65
CA ILE A 85 -0.23 9.96 5.87
C ILE A 85 -1.69 10.19 5.48
N SER A 86 -2.15 9.59 4.38
CA SER A 86 -3.54 9.66 3.97
C SER A 86 -4.49 9.07 5.01
N ALA A 87 -4.17 7.89 5.55
CA ALA A 87 -4.93 7.28 6.64
C ALA A 87 -4.95 8.16 7.90
N VAL A 88 -3.81 8.74 8.28
CA VAL A 88 -3.70 9.66 9.43
C VAL A 88 -4.58 10.89 9.26
N ILE A 89 -4.59 11.49 8.08
CA ILE A 89 -5.45 12.66 7.80
C ILE A 89 -6.93 12.28 7.90
N ARG A 90 -7.33 11.10 7.40
CA ARG A 90 -8.71 10.61 7.54
C ARG A 90 -9.11 10.46 9.01
N GLU A 91 -8.26 9.82 9.81
CA GLU A 91 -8.50 9.67 11.25
C GLU A 91 -8.56 11.02 12.00
N ALA A 92 -7.69 11.97 11.61
CA ALA A 92 -7.71 13.32 12.17
C ALA A 92 -9.02 14.06 11.85
N GLU A 93 -9.56 13.91 10.64
CA GLU A 93 -10.87 14.48 10.28
C GLU A 93 -12.03 13.82 11.04
N VAL A 94 -11.97 12.50 11.31
CA VAL A 94 -12.95 11.82 12.18
C VAL A 94 -12.90 12.38 13.61
N CYS A 95 -11.71 12.58 14.16
CA CYS A 95 -11.51 13.20 15.48
C CYS A 95 -12.09 14.62 15.52
N LYS A 96 -11.85 15.41 14.48
CA LYS A 96 -12.40 16.77 14.34
C LYS A 96 -13.94 16.79 14.27
N GLN A 97 -14.54 15.86 13.52
CA GLN A 97 -16.01 15.76 13.39
C GLN A 97 -16.68 15.30 14.68
N SER A 98 -16.06 14.36 15.38
CA SER A 98 -16.55 13.86 16.68
C SER A 98 -16.27 14.82 17.84
N GLY A 99 -15.30 15.73 17.69
CA GLY A 99 -14.81 16.60 18.76
C GLY A 99 -13.90 15.89 19.75
N GLU A 100 -13.54 14.63 19.51
CA GLU A 100 -12.67 13.84 20.37
C GLU A 100 -11.19 14.11 20.06
N SER A 101 -10.40 14.43 21.09
CA SER A 101 -8.95 14.61 20.93
C SER A 101 -8.23 13.28 21.12
N LYS A 102 -7.50 12.84 20.08
CA LYS A 102 -6.68 11.61 20.11
C LYS A 102 -5.25 11.88 19.69
N ALA A 103 -4.32 11.11 20.25
CA ALA A 103 -2.96 11.03 19.74
C ALA A 103 -2.91 9.95 18.65
N ILE A 104 -2.52 10.33 17.43
CA ILE A 104 -2.36 9.41 16.30
C ILE A 104 -0.87 9.24 16.05
N LEU A 105 -0.37 8.02 16.25
CA LEU A 105 1.01 7.64 15.93
C LEU A 105 1.03 6.95 14.56
N PHE A 106 1.95 7.35 13.69
CA PHE A 106 2.19 6.68 12.42
C PHE A 106 3.68 6.57 12.11
N ASN A 107 4.02 5.65 11.22
CA ASN A 107 5.39 5.46 10.77
C ASN A 107 5.65 6.22 9.47
N LEU A 108 6.48 7.26 9.53
CA LEU A 108 7.05 7.89 8.34
C LEU A 108 8.25 7.05 7.87
N SER A 109 7.99 6.07 7.01
CA SER A 109 8.97 5.04 6.64
C SER A 109 10.17 5.54 5.84
N GLY A 110 10.08 6.73 5.24
CA GLY A 110 11.16 7.30 4.44
C GLY A 110 10.83 8.67 3.86
N HIS A 111 11.87 9.36 3.37
CA HIS A 111 11.77 10.63 2.66
C HIS A 111 11.70 10.44 1.14
N GLY A 112 11.07 11.37 0.43
CA GLY A 112 10.87 11.32 -1.02
C GLY A 112 11.94 12.03 -1.85
N LEU A 113 13.10 12.40 -1.27
CA LEU A 113 14.13 13.18 -1.96
C LEU A 113 14.63 12.53 -3.26
N LEU A 114 14.60 11.20 -3.35
CA LEU A 114 14.99 10.44 -4.55
C LEU A 114 13.79 10.03 -5.42
N ASP A 115 12.57 10.31 -4.96
CA ASP A 115 11.31 9.97 -5.62
C ASP A 115 10.67 11.19 -6.31
N MET A 116 11.46 12.24 -6.52
CA MET A 116 11.03 13.48 -7.20
C MET A 116 10.41 13.23 -8.57
N PRO A 117 10.86 12.25 -9.40
CA PRO A 117 10.16 11.92 -10.64
C PRO A 117 8.69 11.51 -10.44
N SER A 118 8.38 10.79 -9.35
CA SER A 118 7.01 10.37 -9.01
C SER A 118 6.16 11.58 -8.61
N TYR A 119 6.71 12.48 -7.81
CA TYR A 119 6.06 13.77 -7.49
C TYR A 119 5.85 14.64 -8.72
N GLN A 120 6.82 14.69 -9.63
CA GLN A 120 6.68 15.41 -10.89
C GLN A 120 5.55 14.82 -11.75
N ALA A 121 5.44 13.49 -11.82
CA ALA A 121 4.35 12.83 -12.54
C ALA A 121 2.97 13.21 -11.95
N TYR A 122 2.86 13.28 -10.61
CA TYR A 122 1.65 13.76 -9.94
C TYR A 122 1.35 15.22 -10.29
N LEU A 123 2.33 16.12 -10.10
CA LEU A 123 2.16 17.57 -10.31
C LEU A 123 1.87 17.93 -11.78
N THR A 124 2.33 17.12 -12.73
CA THR A 124 2.07 17.31 -14.16
C THR A 124 0.82 16.57 -14.65
N GLY A 125 0.03 15.98 -13.75
CA GLY A 125 -1.22 15.31 -14.08
C GLY A 125 -1.07 14.01 -14.88
N LYS A 126 0.11 13.36 -14.81
CA LYS A 126 0.40 12.11 -15.52
C LYS A 126 0.01 10.87 -14.74
N LEU A 127 -0.19 10.99 -13.43
CA LEU A 127 -0.70 9.89 -12.62
C LEU A 127 -2.22 9.79 -12.76
N GLN A 128 -2.70 8.56 -12.76
CA GLN A 128 -4.12 8.23 -12.75
C GLN A 128 -4.35 7.08 -11.80
N ASP A 129 -5.49 7.06 -11.12
CA ASP A 129 -5.87 5.89 -10.37
C ASP A 129 -6.20 4.75 -11.33
N TYR A 130 -5.84 3.54 -10.92
CA TYR A 130 -6.05 2.35 -11.72
C TYR A 130 -6.46 1.22 -10.79
N ASP A 131 -7.69 0.77 -10.97
CA ASP A 131 -8.18 -0.46 -10.37
C ASP A 131 -7.72 -1.64 -11.20
N TYR A 132 -6.97 -2.53 -10.58
CA TYR A 132 -6.47 -3.71 -11.25
C TYR A 132 -7.63 -4.65 -11.60
N PRO A 133 -7.75 -5.15 -12.85
CA PRO A 133 -8.88 -5.98 -13.26
C PRO A 133 -9.02 -7.22 -12.38
N SER A 134 -10.22 -7.46 -11.85
CA SER A 134 -10.46 -8.61 -10.95
C SER A 134 -10.20 -9.96 -11.62
N GLU A 135 -10.38 -10.05 -12.94
CA GLU A 135 -10.08 -11.24 -13.74
C GLU A 135 -8.59 -11.57 -13.73
N GLU A 136 -7.71 -10.57 -13.86
CA GLU A 136 -6.27 -10.78 -13.82
C GLU A 136 -5.79 -11.20 -12.43
N ILE A 137 -6.39 -10.64 -11.36
CA ILE A 137 -6.16 -11.11 -9.98
C ILE A 137 -6.60 -12.58 -9.85
N ALA A 138 -7.78 -12.93 -10.35
CA ALA A 138 -8.29 -14.30 -10.29
C ALA A 138 -7.39 -15.28 -11.06
N MET A 139 -6.85 -14.87 -12.20
CA MET A 139 -5.89 -15.67 -12.97
C MET A 139 -4.58 -15.88 -12.20
N ALA A 140 -4.02 -14.82 -11.59
CA ALA A 140 -2.82 -14.94 -10.77
C ALA A 140 -3.05 -15.85 -9.55
N LEU A 141 -4.21 -15.74 -8.90
CA LEU A 141 -4.60 -16.59 -7.78
C LEU A 141 -4.84 -18.05 -8.19
N ALA A 142 -5.29 -18.32 -9.41
CA ALA A 142 -5.45 -19.68 -9.93
C ALA A 142 -4.10 -20.39 -10.15
N GLY A 143 -3.02 -19.62 -10.34
CA GLY A 143 -1.65 -20.14 -10.47
C GLY A 143 -0.94 -20.46 -9.17
N LEU A 144 -1.61 -20.30 -8.02
CA LEU A 144 -0.99 -20.51 -6.71
C LEU A 144 -0.51 -21.96 -6.50
N PRO A 145 0.60 -22.17 -5.77
CA PRO A 145 1.10 -23.49 -5.46
C PRO A 145 0.06 -24.35 -4.73
N SER A 146 -0.13 -25.59 -5.19
CA SER A 146 -0.96 -26.57 -4.49
C SER A 146 -0.22 -27.08 -3.26
N VAL A 147 -0.81 -26.88 -2.09
CA VAL A 147 -0.33 -27.44 -0.82
C VAL A 147 -1.25 -28.57 -0.41
N ASN A 148 -0.72 -29.79 -0.40
CA ASN A 148 -1.40 -30.92 0.23
C ASN A 148 -1.24 -30.77 1.74
N GLY A 149 -2.36 -30.58 2.44
CA GLY A 149 -2.39 -30.54 3.90
C GLY A 149 -2.19 -31.91 4.53
#